data_AF-A0AAW7APD6-F1
#
_entry.id   AF-A0AAW7APD6-F1
#
_cell.length_a   1.000
_cell.length_b   1.000
_cell.length_c   1.000
_cell.angle_alpha   90.00
_cell.angle_beta   90.00
_cell.angle_gamma   90.00
#
_symmetry.space_group_name_H-M   'P 1'
#
loop_
_entity.id
_entity.type
_entity.pdbx_description
1 polymer ?
#
loop_
_entity_poly.entity_id
_entity_poly.type
_entity_poly.pdbx_seq_one_letter_code
_entity_poly.pdbx_strand_id
1 'polypeptide(L)' 'MIDEATLNARAAALDLTIPVDCQPGVLENLALLARYQKLVLSLDLPERTEPALEYHP' A
#
# COMPACT_ATOMS: atom_id res chain seq x y z
N MET A 1 -6.54 -11.51 1.85
CA MET A 1 -6.31 -10.58 2.97
C MET A 1 -4.87 -10.76 3.41
N ILE A 2 -4.17 -9.70 3.77
CA ILE A 2 -2.83 -9.80 4.37
C ILE A 2 -3.04 -10.32 5.79
N ASP A 3 -2.27 -11.33 6.20
CA ASP A 3 -2.27 -11.84 7.57
C ASP A 3 -1.15 -11.20 8.40
N GLU A 4 -1.14 -11.45 9.71
CA GLU A 4 -0.14 -10.88 10.63
C GLU A 4 1.30 -11.28 10.26
N ALA A 5 1.50 -12.52 9.79
CA ALA A 5 2.82 -13.00 9.36
C ALA A 5 3.34 -12.20 8.16
N THR A 6 2.49 -11.98 7.16
CA THR A 6 2.82 -11.17 5.98
C THR A 6 3.00 -9.70 6.35
N LEU A 7 2.20 -9.17 7.28
CA LEU A 7 2.35 -7.80 7.78
C LEU A 7 3.74 -7.61 8.42
N ASN A 8 4.13 -8.50 9.34
CA ASN A 8 5.40 -8.42 10.04
C ASN A 8 6.60 -8.61 9.09
N ALA A 9 6.50 -9.50 8.11
CA ALA A 9 7.53 -9.68 7.09
C ALA A 9 7.73 -8.40 6.24
N ARG A 10 6.64 -7.74 5.84
CA ARG A 10 6.70 -6.46 5.09
C ARG A 10 7.26 -5.32 5.94
N ALA A 11 6.86 -5.24 7.21
CA ALA A 11 7.39 -4.24 8.12
C ALA A 11 8.90 -4.41 8.32
N ALA A 12 9.36 -5.65 8.55
CA ALA A 12 10.78 -5.96 8.69
C ALA A 12 11.58 -5.62 7.43
N ALA A 13 11.04 -5.87 6.23
CA ALA A 13 11.69 -5.50 4.97
C ALA A 13 11.85 -3.98 4.78
N LEU A 14 11.14 -3.17 5.56
CA LEU A 14 11.21 -1.70 5.56
C LEU A 14 11.93 -1.16 6.81
N ASP A 15 12.60 -2.03 7.59
CA ASP A 15 13.18 -1.69 8.89
C ASP A 15 12.17 -1.07 9.88
N LEU A 16 10.89 -1.46 9.77
CA LEU A 16 9.81 -1.03 10.64
C LEU A 16 9.43 -2.15 11.61
N THR A 17 9.17 -1.76 12.86
CA THR A 17 8.58 -2.65 13.87
C THR A 17 7.19 -2.16 14.21
N ILE A 18 6.18 -3.02 14.06
CA ILE A 18 4.79 -2.70 14.37
C ILE A 18 4.44 -3.29 15.74
N PRO A 19 4.13 -2.45 16.75
CA PRO A 19 3.66 -2.94 18.05
C PRO A 19 2.44 -3.85 17.89
N VAL A 20 2.36 -4.93 18.66
CA VAL A 20 1.27 -5.92 18.59
C VAL A 20 -0.10 -5.25 18.70
N ASP A 21 -0.24 -4.30 19.61
CA ASP A 21 -1.49 -3.56 19.84
C ASP A 21 -1.94 -2.73 18.62
N CYS A 22 -1.01 -2.37 17.73
CA CYS A 22 -1.29 -1.62 16.51
C CYS A 22 -1.61 -2.52 15.31
N GLN A 23 -1.27 -3.81 15.35
CA GLN A 23 -1.40 -4.72 14.20
C GLN A 23 -2.84 -4.82 13.67
N PRO A 24 -3.89 -4.96 14.51
CA PRO A 24 -5.28 -5.02 14.02
C PRO A 24 -5.67 -3.80 13.19
N GLY A 25 -5.36 -2.59 13.70
CA GLY A 25 -5.66 -1.34 13.00
C GLY A 25 -4.86 -1.18 11.71
N VAL A 26 -3.61 -1.64 11.67
CA VAL A 26 -2.82 -1.65 10.43
C VAL A 26 -3.40 -2.60 9.39
N LEU A 27 -3.85 -3.80 9.80
CA LEU A 27 -4.51 -4.75 8.90
C LEU A 27 -5.82 -4.19 8.33
N GLU A 28 -6.64 -3.54 9.15
CA GLU A 28 -7.87 -2.87 8.71
C GLU A 28 -7.58 -1.76 7.68
N ASN A 29 -6.59 -0.91 7.97
CA ASN A 29 -6.17 0.16 7.05
C ASN A 29 -5.63 -0.40 5.73
N LEU A 30 -4.84 -1.47 5.76
CA LEU A 30 -4.35 -2.13 4.55
C LEU A 30 -5.50 -2.73 3.73
N ALA A 31 -6.50 -3.31 4.38
CA ALA A 31 -7.69 -3.82 3.71
C ALA A 31 -8.50 -2.69 3.04
N LEU A 32 -8.60 -1.54 3.69
CA LEU A 32 -9.23 -0.34 3.12
C LEU A 32 -8.45 0.17 1.90
N LEU A 33 -7.13 0.32 2.02
CA LEU A 33 -6.27 0.76 0.92
C LEU A 33 -6.33 -0.17 -0.29
N ALA A 34 -6.41 -1.49 -0.07
CA ALA A 34 -6.60 -2.46 -1.15
C ALA A 34 -7.90 -2.23 -1.93
N ARG A 35 -8.98 -1.78 -1.28
CA ARG A 35 -10.24 -1.42 -1.95
C ARG A 35 -10.08 -0.16 -2.81
N TYR A 36 -9.40 0.86 -2.30
CA TYR A 36 -9.10 2.07 -3.08
C TYR A 36 -8.17 1.78 -4.25
N GLN A 37 -7.13 0.97 -4.05
CA GLN A 37 -6.25 0.53 -5.12
C GLN A 37 -7.04 -0.16 -6.23
N LYS A 38 -7.96 -1.07 -5.88
CA LYS A 38 -8.82 -1.74 -6.86
C LYS A 38 -9.68 -0.75 -7.65
N LEU A 39 -10.20 0.30 -6.98
CA LEU A 39 -10.95 1.37 -7.65
C LEU A 39 -10.07 2.13 -8.65
N VAL A 40 -8.87 2.55 -8.23
CA VAL A 40 -7.93 3.28 -9.10
C VAL A 40 -7.52 2.43 -10.30
N LEU A 41 -7.18 1.16 -10.08
CA LEU A 41 -6.79 0.24 -11.15
C LEU A 41 -7.94 -0.16 -12.08
N SER A 42 -9.20 0.14 -11.72
CA SER A 42 -10.35 -0.09 -12.61
C SER A 42 -10.55 1.01 -13.63
N LEU A 43 -9.83 2.14 -13.48
CA LEU A 43 -9.84 3.22 -14.46
C LEU A 43 -8.94 2.84 -15.62
N ASP A 44 -9.47 2.97 -16.84
CA ASP A 44 -8.67 2.86 -18.06
C ASP A 44 -7.79 4.11 -18.17
N LEU A 45 -6.52 3.96 -17.78
CA LEU A 45 -5.55 5.04 -17.90
C LEU A 45 -4.98 5.01 -19.31
N PRO A 46 -4.95 6.16 -20.02
CA PRO A 46 -4.34 6.20 -21.35
C PRO A 46 -2.88 5.73 -21.28
N GLU A 47 -2.43 4.99 -22.29
CA GLU A 47 -1.02 4.60 -22.40
C GLU A 47 -0.15 5.86 -22.41
N ARG A 48 0.67 5.99 -21.36
CA ARG A 48 1.60 7.10 -21.07
C ARG A 48 0.92 8.45 -20.79
N THR A 49 0.31 8.58 -19.61
CA THR A 49 0.46 9.83 -18.85
C THR A 49 1.90 9.87 -18.32
N GLU A 50 2.70 10.83 -18.79
CA GLU A 50 3.97 11.14 -18.13
C GLU A 50 3.71 11.37 -16.63
N PRO A 51 4.62 10.96 -15.72
CA PRO A 51 4.47 11.25 -14.30
C PRO A 51 4.17 12.74 -14.12
N ALA A 52 3.25 13.10 -13.23
CA ALA A 52 2.73 14.47 -13.08
C ALA A 52 3.79 15.55 -12.79
N LEU A 53 5.05 15.16 -12.58
CA LEU A 53 6.18 16.03 -12.36
C LEU A 53 7.18 15.82 -13.50
N GLU A 54 7.32 16.82 -14.37
CA GLU A 54 8.51 16.96 -15.20
C GLU A 54 9.73 17.11 -14.28
N TYR A 55 10.69 16.21 -14.42
CA TYR A 55 11.99 16.36 -13.76
C TYR A 55 12.79 17.42 -14.50
N HIS A 56 13.21 18.47 -13.80
CA HIS A 56 14.20 19.43 -14.28
C HIS A 56 15.54 19.16 -13.57
N PRO A 57 16.62 18.83 -14.30
CA PRO A 57 17.95 18.57 -13.74
C PRO A 57 18.63 19.81 -13.17
#